data_AF-A0A437RGY3-F1
#
_entry.id   AF-A0A437RGY3-F1
#
_cell.length_a   1.000
_cell.length_b   1.000
_cell.length_c   1.000
_cell.angle_alpha   90.00
_cell.angle_beta   90.00
_cell.angle_gamma   90.00
#
_symmetry.space_group_name_H-M   'P 1'
#
loop_
_entity.id
_entity.type
_entity.pdbx_description
1 polymer ?
#
loop_
_entity_poly.entity_id
_entity_poly.type
_entity_poly.pdbx_seq_one_letter_code
_entity_poly.pdbx_strand_id
1 'polypeptide(L)' 'MRLNYDQRKHLTSVIDKAAIAYFAVVGYTSYTKGDWLMFVHALVAFAVIEAGALWVLRSQEAPQPKEVKDVD' A
#
# COMPACT_ATOMS: atom_id res chain seq x y z
N MET A 1 11.41 -18.67 7.56
CA MET A 1 9.96 -18.78 7.86
C MET A 1 9.18 -18.18 6.70
N ARG A 2 8.36 -18.96 5.99
CA ARG A 2 7.44 -18.44 4.97
C ARG A 2 6.21 -17.91 5.69
N LEU A 3 5.94 -16.60 5.59
CA LEU A 3 4.70 -16.01 6.12
C LEU A 3 3.48 -16.64 5.43
N ASN A 4 2.35 -16.78 6.14
CA ASN A 4 1.08 -17.18 5.53
C ASN A 4 0.48 -16.01 4.71
N TYR A 5 -0.42 -16.30 3.76
CA TYR A 5 -1.11 -15.30 2.93
C TYR A 5 -1.84 -14.24 3.77
N ASP A 6 -2.57 -14.67 4.81
CA ASP A 6 -3.29 -13.75 5.71
C ASP A 6 -2.35 -12.82 6.48
N GLN A 7 -1.18 -13.33 6.90
CA GLN A 7 -0.17 -12.52 7.59
C GLN A 7 0.45 -11.50 6.64
N ARG A 8 0.68 -11.85 5.37
CA ARG A 8 1.14 -10.91 4.34
C ARG A 8 0.10 -9.84 4.05
N LYS A 9 -1.17 -10.21 3.86
CA LYS A 9 -2.28 -9.27 3.64
C LYS A 9 -2.43 -8.29 4.80
N HIS A 10 -2.35 -8.79 6.03
CA HIS A 10 -2.42 -7.96 7.22
C HIS A 10 -1.21 -7.01 7.33
N LEU A 11 -0.02 -7.49 6.96
CA LEU A 11 1.19 -6.67 6.92
C LEU A 11 1.08 -5.56 5.87
N THR A 12 0.62 -5.88 4.66
CA THR A 12 0.39 -4.90 3.59
C THR A 12 -0.60 -3.83 4.03
N SER A 13 -1.69 -4.21 4.71
CA SER A 13 -2.66 -3.24 5.25
C SER A 13 -2.08 -2.32 6.32
N VAL A 14 -1.16 -2.82 7.16
CA VAL A 14 -0.47 -1.99 8.16
C VAL A 14 0.49 -1.02 7.49
N ILE A 15 1.25 -1.49 6.49
CA ILE A 15 2.19 -0.66 5.71
C ILE A 15 1.44 0.48 5.01
N ASP A 16 0.31 0.18 4.38
CA ASP A 16 -0.54 1.16 3.70
C ASP A 16 -1.02 2.25 4.67
N LYS A 17 -1.60 1.87 5.81
CA LYS A 17 -2.01 2.83 6.86
C LYS A 17 -0.84 3.68 7.37
N ALA A 18 0.34 3.10 7.52
CA ALA A 18 1.53 3.82 7.95
C ALA A 18 2.00 4.83 6.89
N ALA A 19 1.91 4.48 5.60
CA ALA A 19 2.23 5.38 4.49
C ALA A 19 1.29 6.58 4.44
N ILE A 20 -0.02 6.34 4.58
CA ILE A 20 -1.04 7.41 4.64
C ILE A 20 -0.77 8.32 5.84
N ALA A 21 -0.51 7.77 7.02
CA ALA A 21 -0.22 8.55 8.22
C ALA A 21 1.06 9.39 8.06
N TYR A 22 2.11 8.82 7.48
CA TYR A 22 3.35 9.53 7.16
C TYR A 22 3.09 10.70 6.20
N PHE A 23 2.36 10.47 5.11
CA PHE A 23 2.03 11.51 4.15
C PHE A 23 1.16 12.61 4.79
N ALA A 24 0.19 12.23 5.61
CA ALA A 24 -0.69 13.17 6.32
C ALA A 24 0.07 14.05 7.31
N VAL A 25 1.13 13.55 7.97
CA VAL A 25 1.93 14.35 8.90
C VAL A 25 3.01 15.12 8.15
N VAL A 26 3.90 14.43 7.46
CA VAL A 26 5.09 15.04 6.84
C VAL A 26 4.69 15.81 5.59
N GLY A 27 3.91 15.21 4.70
CA GLY A 27 3.45 15.87 3.47
C GLY A 27 2.65 17.13 3.76
N TYR A 28 1.62 17.04 4.62
CA TYR A 28 0.81 18.22 4.98
C TYR A 28 1.63 19.30 5.69
N THR A 29 2.52 18.92 6.61
CA THR A 29 3.37 19.89 7.33
C THR A 29 4.35 20.56 6.38
N SER A 30 4.96 19.83 5.45
CA SER A 30 5.87 20.39 4.45
C SER A 30 5.14 21.31 3.46
N TYR A 31 3.93 20.93 3.03
CA TYR A 31 3.09 21.77 2.19
C TYR A 31 2.74 23.10 2.87
N THR A 32 2.29 23.06 4.13
CA THR A 32 1.94 24.28 4.89
C THR A 32 3.13 25.17 5.20
N LYS A 33 4.34 24.61 5.32
CA LYS A 33 5.60 25.35 5.49
C LYS A 33 6.18 25.89 4.17
N GLY A 34 5.61 25.54 3.02
CA GLY A 34 6.17 25.88 1.71
C GLY A 34 7.46 25.14 1.36
N ASP A 35 7.79 24.08 2.09
CA ASP A 35 8.93 23.20 1.79
C ASP A 35 8.53 22.20 0.72
N TRP A 36 8.57 22.68 -0.53
CA TRP A 36 8.18 21.91 -1.71
C TRP A 36 9.07 20.68 -1.94
N LEU A 37 10.34 20.74 -1.55
CA LEU A 37 11.25 19.61 -1.71
C LEU A 37 10.81 18.44 -0.83
N MET A 38 10.53 18.70 0.46
CA MET A 38 10.03 17.65 1.34
C MET A 38 8.61 17.22 1.03
N PHE A 39 7.76 18.12 0.54
CA PHE A 39 6.43 17.74 0.08
C PHE A 39 6.49 16.75 -1.09
N VAL A 40 7.31 17.03 -2.11
CA VAL A 40 7.50 16.13 -3.26
C VAL A 40 8.14 14.81 -2.81
N HIS A 41 9.13 14.85 -1.91
CA HIS A 41 9.68 13.64 -1.32
C HIS A 41 8.61 12.78 -0.64
N ALA A 42 7.72 13.39 0.16
CA ALA A 42 6.64 12.68 0.84
C ALA A 42 5.65 12.05 -0.16
N LEU A 43 5.32 12.75 -1.25
CA LEU A 43 4.50 12.20 -2.34
C LEU A 43 5.15 10.99 -3.00
N VAL A 44 6.44 11.09 -3.34
CA VAL A 44 7.19 9.99 -3.98
C VAL A 44 7.31 8.79 -3.04
N ALA A 45 7.64 9.04 -1.76
CA ALA A 45 7.73 7.97 -0.77
C ALA A 45 6.39 7.25 -0.59
N PHE A 46 5.28 7.99 -0.51
CA PHE A 46 3.94 7.42 -0.46
C PHE A 46 3.65 6.53 -1.68
N ALA A 47 3.88 7.05 -2.89
CA ALA A 47 3.62 6.32 -4.13
C ALA A 47 4.47 5.04 -4.25
N VAL A 48 5.73 5.07 -3.81
CA VAL A 48 6.61 3.90 -3.82
C VAL A 48 6.12 2.82 -2.85
N ILE A 49 5.66 3.22 -1.65
CA ILE A 49 5.14 2.27 -0.66
C ILE A 49 3.85 1.62 -1.16
N GLU A 50 2.93 2.41 -1.71
CA GLU A 50 1.68 1.92 -2.34
C GLU A 50 1.95 0.96 -3.50
N ALA A 51 2.87 1.33 -4.41
CA ALA A 51 3.26 0.46 -5.51
C ALA A 51 3.89 -0.87 -5.02
N GLY A 52 4.71 -0.81 -3.97
CA GLY A 52 5.29 -2.00 -3.34
C GLY A 52 4.22 -2.90 -2.69
N ALA A 53 3.28 -2.30 -1.97
CA ALA A 53 2.14 -3.00 -1.36
C ALA A 53 1.29 -3.73 -2.42
N LEU A 54 0.96 -3.05 -3.51
CA LEU A 54 0.22 -3.62 -4.64
C LEU A 54 1.01 -4.73 -5.36
N TRP A 55 2.32 -4.57 -5.54
CA TRP A 55 3.16 -5.60 -6.18
C TRP A 55 3.24 -6.88 -5.35
N VAL A 56 3.35 -6.76 -4.03
CA VAL A 56 3.32 -7.91 -3.10
C VAL A 56 1.98 -8.63 -3.15
N LEU A 57 0.87 -7.91 -3.33
CA LEU A 57 -0.46 -8.52 -3.49
C LEU A 57 -0.63 -9.17 -4.87
N ARG A 58 -0.28 -8.46 -5.95
CA ARG A 58 -0.50 -8.88 -7.35
C ARG A 58 0.34 -10.07 -7.75
N SER A 59 1.57 -10.18 -7.25
CA SER A 59 2.42 -11.36 -7.50
C SER A 59 1.87 -12.65 -6.86
N GLN A 60 0.78 -12.56 -6.09
CA GLN A 60 0.14 -13.70 -5.43
C GLN A 60 -1.32 -13.96 -5.85
N GLU A 61 -1.89 -13.18 -6.77
CA GLU A 61 -3.09 -13.61 -7.51
C GLU A 61 -2.69 -14.73 -8.49
N ALA A 62 -2.55 -15.96 -7.96
CA ALA A 62 -2.94 -17.11 -8.76
C ALA A 62 -4.38 -16.87 -9.23
N PRO A 63 -4.73 -17.20 -10.48
CA PRO A 63 -6.06 -16.95 -11.00
C PRO A 63 -7.07 -17.56 -10.03
N GLN A 64 -7.90 -16.72 -9.41
CA GLN A 64 -9.03 -17.16 -8.61
C GLN A 64 -9.82 -18.13 -9.49
N PRO A 65 -10.05 -19.41 -9.07
CA PRO A 65 -10.93 -20.27 -9.82
C PRO A 65 -12.27 -19.54 -9.88
N LYS A 66 -12.73 -19.23 -11.09
CA LYS A 66 -14.03 -18.61 -11.34
C LYS A 66 -15.04 -19.39 -10.52
N GLU A 67 -15.70 -18.72 -9.59
CA GLU A 67 -16.84 -19.23 -8.85
C GLU A 67 -17.80 -19.79 -9.89
N VAL A 68 -17.88 -21.13 -9.98
CA VAL A 68 -18.86 -21.81 -10.81
C VAL A 68 -20.18 -21.45 -10.16
N LYS A 69 -20.94 -20.59 -10.83
CA LYS A 69 -22.35 -20.40 -10.50
C LYS A 69 -23.01 -21.77 -10.69
N ASP A 70 -23.28 -22.47 -9.61
CA ASP A 70 -24.19 -23.60 -9.63
C ASP A 70 -25.54 -23.05 -10.08
N VAL A 71 -25.93 -23.48 -11.28
CA VAL A 71 -27.26 -23.28 -11.83
C VAL A 71 -28.05 -24.51 -11.42
N ASP A 72 -28.98 -24.34 -10.48
CA ASP A 72 -30.15 -25.20 -10.27
C ASP A 72 -31.37 -24.32 -9.98
#